data_AF-A0A4V2ELA2-F1
#
_entry.id   AF-A0A4V2ELA2-F1
#
_cell.length_a   1.000
_cell.length_b   1.000
_cell.length_c   1.000
_cell.angle_alpha   90.00
_cell.angle_beta   90.00
_cell.angle_gamma   90.00
#
_symmetry.space_group_name_H-M   'P 1'
#
loop_
_entity.id
_entity.type
_entity.pdbx_description
1 polymer ?
#
loop_
_entity_poly.entity_id
_entity_poly.type
_entity_poly.pdbx_seq_one_letter_code
_entity_poly.pdbx_strand_id
1 'polypeptide(L)' 'MSSSRTAVPQKLIDLAVKRTGHRAILVGPVVHLIAERAAAGHSARQIEGYLQGVIGPRNAAAQHGFVSWVLRELRQG' A
#
# COMPACT_ATOMS: atom_id res chain seq x y z
N MET A 1 -12.98 19.62 -2.63
CA MET A 1 -13.18 18.20 -2.35
C MET A 1 -12.12 17.76 -1.35
N SER A 2 -12.46 17.70 -0.07
CA SER A 2 -11.53 17.27 0.98
C SER A 2 -11.25 15.78 0.80
N SER A 3 -10.09 15.45 0.24
CA SER A 3 -9.57 14.08 0.33
C SER A 3 -9.20 13.87 1.79
N SER A 4 -10.07 13.21 2.55
CA SER A 4 -9.72 12.66 3.87
C SER A 4 -8.58 11.67 3.63
N ARG A 5 -7.34 12.15 3.72
CA ARG A 5 -6.14 11.35 3.55
C ARG A 5 -6.22 10.23 4.60
N THR A 6 -6.43 8.99 4.17
CA THR A 6 -6.50 7.85 5.09
C THR A 6 -5.23 7.89 5.93
N ALA A 7 -5.39 8.05 7.25
CA ALA A 7 -4.25 8.16 8.15
C ALA A 7 -3.54 6.80 8.18
N VAL A 8 -2.38 6.72 7.52
CA VAL A 8 -1.53 5.53 7.56
C VAL A 8 -0.63 5.65 8.78
N PRO A 9 -0.63 4.68 9.70
CA PRO A 9 0.27 4.69 10.84
C PRO A 9 1.73 4.68 10.38
N GLN A 10 2.58 5.55 10.94
CA GLN A 10 4.01 5.58 10.62
C GLN A 10 4.68 4.21 10.84
N LYS A 11 4.23 3.47 11.87
CA LYS A 11 4.66 2.10 12.15
C LYS A 11 4.50 1.16 10.94
N LEU A 12 3.43 1.32 10.15
CA LEU A 12 3.20 0.49 8.97
C LEU A 12 4.22 0.81 7.86
N ILE A 13 4.58 2.09 7.70
CA ILE A 13 5.63 2.48 6.77
C ILE A 13 6.97 1.86 7.18
N ASP A 14 7.29 1.89 8.47
CA ASP A 14 8.54 1.32 8.99
C ASP A 14 8.60 -0.21 8.79
N LEU A 15 7.47 -0.90 8.98
CA LEU A 15 7.36 -2.34 8.67
C LEU A 15 7.53 -2.61 7.17
N ALA A 16 6.98 -1.75 6.31
CA ALA A 16 7.07 -1.90 4.87
C ALA A 16 8.49 -1.65 4.34
N VAL A 17 9.21 -0.70 4.94
CA VAL A 17 10.66 -0.48 4.73
C VAL A 17 11.44 -1.75 5.10
N LYS A 18 11.21 -2.30 6.30
CA LYS A 18 11.88 -3.54 6.74
C LYS A 18 11.58 -4.73 5.83
N ARG A 19 10.33 -4.87 5.37
CA ARG A 19 9.88 -5.97 4.51
C ARG A 19 10.49 -5.92 3.11
N THR A 20 10.69 -4.73 2.56
CA THR A 20 11.08 -4.55 1.16
C THR A 20 12.54 -4.15 0.98
N GLY A 21 13.21 -3.68 2.03
CA GLY A 21 14.57 -3.14 1.98
C GLY A 21 14.67 -1.74 1.33
N HIS A 22 13.55 -1.17 0.89
CA HIS A 22 13.54 0.16 0.25
C HIS A 22 13.40 1.28 1.27
N ARG A 23 13.85 2.49 0.89
CA ARG A 23 13.72 3.70 1.72
C ARG A 23 12.25 4.11 1.87
N ALA A 24 11.90 4.71 3.01
CA ALA A 24 10.54 5.14 3.33
C ALA A 24 9.92 6.05 2.26
N ILE A 25 10.71 6.92 1.62
CA ILE A 25 10.26 7.80 0.54
C ILE A 25 9.72 7.04 -0.69
N LEU A 26 10.17 5.80 -0.91
CA LEU A 26 9.72 4.97 -2.02
C LEU A 26 8.51 4.11 -1.64
N VAL A 27 8.46 3.62 -0.41
CA VAL A 27 7.42 2.68 0.05
C VAL A 27 6.19 3.40 0.58
N GLY A 28 6.39 4.54 1.25
CA GLY A 28 5.34 5.36 1.84
C GLY A 28 4.21 5.69 0.87
N PRO A 29 4.50 6.27 -0.30
CA PRO A 29 3.47 6.58 -1.30
C PRO A 29 2.65 5.35 -1.73
N VAL A 30 3.28 4.18 -1.86
CA VAL A 30 2.59 2.94 -2.25
C VAL A 30 1.64 2.47 -1.15
N VAL A 31 2.09 2.49 0.12
CA VAL A 31 1.24 2.11 1.26
C VAL A 31 0.06 3.07 1.41
N HIS A 32 0.28 4.38 1.26
CA HIS A 32 -0.81 5.37 1.24
C HIS A 32 -1.81 5.08 0.14
N LEU A 33 -1.34 4.77 -1.06
CA LEU A 33 -2.21 4.51 -2.19
C LEU A 33 -3.03 3.21 -2.00
N ILE A 34 -2.45 2.19 -1.38
CA ILE A 34 -3.18 0.98 -0.98
C ILE A 34 -4.29 1.34 0.03
N ALA A 35 -3.96 2.12 1.05
CA ALA A 35 -4.92 2.52 2.10
C ALA A 35 -6.09 3.34 1.53
N GLU A 36 -5.81 4.31 0.66
CA GLU A 36 -6.84 5.12 -0.02
C GLU A 36 -7.75 4.26 -0.88
N ARG A 37 -7.18 3.34 -1.67
CA ARG A 37 -7.96 2.45 -2.53
C ARG A 37 -8.81 1.46 -1.72
N ALA A 38 -8.29 0.97 -0.59
CA ALA A 38 -9.02 0.11 0.33
C ALA A 38 -10.20 0.83 0.99
N ALA A 39 -9.99 2.09 1.43
CA ALA A 39 -11.04 2.94 1.96
C ALA A 39 -12.14 3.24 0.93
N ALA A 40 -11.78 3.28 -0.36
CA ALA A 40 -12.73 3.37 -1.47
C ALA A 40 -13.46 2.06 -1.81
N GLY A 41 -13.25 0.98 -1.03
CA GLY A 41 -13.95 -0.30 -1.20
C GLY A 41 -13.34 -1.24 -2.26
N HIS A 42 -12.14 -0.93 -2.78
CA HIS A 42 -11.50 -1.82 -3.74
C HIS A 42 -10.96 -3.09 -3.07
N SER A 43 -11.10 -4.23 -3.76
CA SER A 43 -10.50 -5.50 -3.38
C SER A 43 -8.98 -5.51 -3.56
N ALA A 44 -8.29 -6.41 -2.86
CA ALA A 44 -6.84 -6.59 -3.00
C ALA A 44 -6.39 -6.78 -4.45
N ARG A 45 -7.14 -7.54 -5.25
CA ARG A 45 -6.83 -7.81 -6.66
C ARG A 45 -6.99 -6.56 -7.55
N GLN A 46 -7.99 -5.72 -7.28
CA GLN A 46 -8.15 -4.44 -7.98
C GLN A 46 -7.02 -3.46 -7.65
N ILE A 47 -6.61 -3.41 -6.37
CA ILE A 47 -5.50 -2.57 -5.91
C ILE A 47 -4.18 -3.03 -6.54
N GLU A 48 -3.94 -4.34 -6.55
CA GLU A 48 -2.80 -4.95 -7.23
C GLU A 48 -2.75 -4.58 -8.71
N GLY A 49 -3.83 -4.82 -9.46
CA GLY A 49 -3.88 -4.49 -10.88
C GLY A 49 -3.64 -3.00 -11.15
N TYR A 50 -4.18 -2.13 -10.30
CA TYR A 50 -3.90 -0.70 -10.38
C TYR A 50 -2.42 -0.39 -10.15
N LEU A 51 -1.82 -0.93 -9.08
CA LEU A 51 -0.40 -0.71 -8.78
C LEU A 51 0.52 -1.23 -9.88
N GLN A 52 0.21 -2.40 -10.46
CA GLN A 52 0.98 -2.93 -11.58
C GLN A 52 0.93 -2.00 -12.80
N GLY A 53 -0.20 -1.31 -13.02
CA GLY A 53 -0.32 -0.27 -14.04
C GLY A 53 0.44 1.03 -13.75
N VAL A 54 0.64 1.37 -12.47
CA VAL A 54 1.31 2.63 -12.06
C VAL A 54 2.82 2.46 -11.90
N ILE A 55 3.27 1.42 -11.20
CA ILE A 55 4.69 1.21 -10.82
C ILE A 55 5.31 -0.03 -11.47
N GLY A 56 4.57 -0.71 -12.33
CA GLY A 56 5.03 -1.85 -13.13
C GLY A 56 4.77 -3.21 -12.46
N PRO A 57 4.50 -4.26 -13.25
CA PRO A 57 4.13 -5.58 -12.74
C PRO A 57 5.27 -6.35 -12.08
N ARG A 58 6.53 -5.93 -12.27
CA ARG A 58 7.71 -6.53 -11.63
C ARG A 58 8.06 -5.89 -10.29
N ASN A 59 7.36 -4.83 -9.91
CA ASN A 59 7.63 -4.16 -8.64
C ASN A 59 7.12 -5.02 -7.48
N ALA A 60 7.97 -5.26 -6.48
CA ALA A 60 7.62 -6.04 -5.29
C ALA A 60 6.43 -5.44 -4.52
N ALA A 61 6.29 -4.11 -4.53
CA ALA A 61 5.19 -3.41 -3.87
C ALA A 61 3.87 -3.46 -4.66
N ALA A 62 3.91 -3.92 -5.93
CA ALA A 62 2.74 -4.18 -6.77
C ALA A 62 2.36 -5.68 -6.81
N GLN A 63 3.02 -6.53 -6.01
CA GLN A 63 2.68 -7.94 -5.92
C GLN A 63 1.52 -8.16 -4.96
N HIS A 64 0.67 -9.13 -5.29
CA HIS A 64 -0.44 -9.56 -4.45
C HIS A 64 -0.05 -9.74 -2.97
N GLY A 65 1.08 -10.41 -2.71
CA GLY A 65 1.55 -10.69 -1.36
C GLY A 65 1.90 -9.43 -0.55
N PHE A 66 2.36 -8.36 -1.20
CA PHE A 66 2.62 -7.08 -0.53
C PHE A 66 1.30 -6.34 -0.27
N VAL A 67 0.42 -6.26 -1.26
CA VAL A 67 -0.89 -5.59 -1.13
C VAL A 67 -1.73 -6.23 -0.02
N SER A 68 -1.90 -7.56 -0.06
CA SER A 68 -2.66 -8.30 0.95
C SER A 68 -2.05 -8.18 2.36
N TRP A 69 -0.72 -8.10 2.45
CA TRP A 69 -0.04 -7.83 3.72
C TRP A 69 -0.38 -6.44 4.26
N VAL A 70 -0.23 -5.38 3.45
CA VAL A 70 -0.57 -3.99 3.86
C VAL A 70 -2.03 -3.89 4.32
N LEU A 71 -2.96 -4.48 3.57
CA LEU A 71 -4.39 -4.47 3.92
C LEU A 71 -4.69 -5.17 5.25
N ARG A 72 -3.92 -6.21 5.59
CA ARG A 72 -4.05 -6.90 6.88
C ARG A 72 -3.56 -6.02 8.01
N GLU A 73 -2.38 -5.39 7.86
CA GLU A 73 -1.83 -4.51 8.90
C GLU A 73 -2.74 -3.29 9.13
N LEU A 74 -3.35 -2.73 8.08
CA LEU A 74 -4.32 -1.63 8.18
C LEU A 74 -5.60 -1.99 8.97
N ARG A 75 -5.92 -3.29 9.11
CA ARG A 75 -7.05 -3.75 9.94
C ARG A 75 -6.66 -4.04 11.39
N GLN A 76 -5.36 -4.14 11.68
CA GLN A 76 -4.82 -4.51 12.99
C GLN A 76 -4.30 -3.31 13.78
N GLY A 77 -4.08 -2.18 13.13
CA GLY A 77 -3.77 -0.89 13.76
C GLY A 77 -5.01 -0.03 13.89
#